data_AF-A0A954P7Y0-F1
#
_entry.id   AF-A0A954P7Y0-F1
#
_cell.length_a   1.000
_cell.length_b   1.000
_cell.length_c   1.000
_cell.angle_alpha   90.00
_cell.angle_beta   90.00
_cell.angle_gamma   90.00
#
_symmetry.space_group_name_H-M   'P 1'
#
loop_
_entity.id
_entity.type
_entity.pdbx_description
1 polymer ?
#
loop_
_entity_poly.entity_id
_entity_poly.type
_entity_poly.pdbx_seq_one_letter_code
_entity_poly.pdbx_strand_id
1 'polypeptide(L)'
;MSAEFLRISPRIRVLPVIHGSGDCAVEVRRVMLSEKFDCVAVPLPPSFQASVERAIEFLPGITAVLQPEPRDFQTGDWAPDLEDDEDDD
;
A
#
# COMPACT_ATOMS: atom_id res chain seq x y z
N MET A 1 12.61 21.26 0.42
CA MET A 1 12.99 20.99 -0.98
C MET A 1 13.48 19.55 -1.11
N SER A 2 12.60 18.55 -1.01
CA SER A 2 13.01 17.13 -1.02
C SER A 2 12.06 16.21 -1.77
N ALA A 3 11.03 16.72 -2.45
CA ALA A 3 10.03 15.88 -3.15
C ALA A 3 10.14 15.92 -4.68
N GLU A 4 11.05 16.71 -5.25
CA GLU A 4 11.13 16.87 -6.71
C GLU A 4 11.66 15.60 -7.39
N PHE A 5 12.56 14.87 -6.74
CA PHE A 5 13.04 13.56 -7.22
C PHE A 5 11.92 12.50 -7.26
N LEU A 6 10.83 12.71 -6.51
CA LEU A 6 9.66 11.83 -6.47
C LEU A 6 8.57 12.24 -7.47
N ARG A 7 8.84 13.19 -8.38
CA ARG A 7 7.90 13.56 -9.45
C ARG A 7 8.31 12.92 -10.76
N ILE A 8 7.41 12.12 -11.33
CA ILE A 8 7.56 11.57 -12.69
C ILE A 8 7.14 12.63 -13.73
N SER A 9 6.16 13.47 -13.38
CA SER A 9 5.67 14.56 -14.24
C SER A 9 5.06 15.69 -13.40
N PRO A 10 4.67 16.83 -14.00
CA PRO A 10 4.02 17.92 -13.26
C PRO A 10 2.74 17.51 -12.53
N ARG A 11 2.05 16.44 -12.99
CA ARG A 11 0.80 15.93 -12.42
C ARG A 11 0.92 14.55 -11.79
N ILE A 12 2.11 13.95 -11.78
CA ILE A 12 2.33 12.59 -11.24
C ILE A 12 3.43 12.66 -10.18
N ARG A 13 3.03 12.37 -8.94
CA ARG A 13 3.93 12.27 -7.79
C ARG A 13 3.93 10.84 -7.28
N VAL A 14 5.10 10.35 -6.94
CA VAL A 14 5.35 9.05 -6.33
C VAL A 14 5.63 9.27 -4.85
N LEU A 15 5.20 8.35 -4.00
CA LEU A 15 5.57 8.36 -2.60
C LEU A 15 6.09 6.95 -2.26
N PRO A 16 7.21 6.84 -1.53
CA PRO A 16 7.69 5.53 -1.11
C PRO A 16 6.71 4.93 -0.10
N VAL A 17 6.28 3.70 -0.36
CA VAL A 17 5.51 2.89 0.59
C VAL A 17 6.34 1.64 0.89
N ILE A 18 6.85 1.56 2.11
CA ILE A 18 7.58 0.41 2.61
C ILE A 18 6.71 -0.24 3.69
N HIS A 19 6.36 -1.51 3.49
CA HIS A 19 5.57 -2.26 4.46
C HIS A 19 6.32 -2.31 5.81
N GLY A 20 5.62 -2.04 6.91
CA GLY A 20 6.20 -1.97 8.26
C GLY A 20 6.94 -0.67 8.60
N SER A 21 7.12 0.27 7.66
CA SER A 21 7.78 1.56 7.95
C SER A 21 6.80 2.62 8.44
N GLY A 22 6.88 2.96 9.72
CA GLY A 22 6.10 4.04 10.34
C GLY A 22 6.40 5.41 9.73
N ASP A 23 7.67 5.71 9.46
CA ASP A 23 8.09 6.99 8.87
C ASP A 23 7.50 7.19 7.48
N CYS A 24 7.54 6.14 6.63
CA CYS A 24 6.90 6.19 5.31
C CYS A 24 5.39 6.43 5.44
N ALA A 25 4.72 5.74 6.37
CA ALA A 25 3.29 5.90 6.58
C ALA A 25 2.92 7.34 7.03
N VAL A 26 3.70 7.93 7.93
CA VAL A 26 3.50 9.30 8.42
C VAL A 26 3.69 10.32 7.30
N GLU A 27 4.75 10.19 6.50
CA GLU A 27 5.02 11.12 5.40
C GLU A 27 4.00 10.99 4.26
N VAL A 28 3.59 9.78 3.88
CA VAL A 28 2.52 9.57 2.91
C VAL A 28 1.24 10.25 3.38
N ARG A 29 0.84 10.04 4.64
CA ARG A 29 -0.34 10.68 5.23
C ARG A 29 -0.21 12.21 5.23
N ARG A 30 0.95 12.75 5.60
CA ARG A 30 1.19 14.20 5.60
C ARG A 30 1.00 14.79 4.20
N VAL A 31 1.58 14.18 3.17
CA VAL A 31 1.46 14.64 1.78
C VAL A 31 0.01 14.57 1.31
N MET A 32 -0.67 13.45 1.55
CA MET A 32 -2.08 13.25 1.18
C MET A 32 -3.03 14.27 1.84
N LEU A 33 -2.72 14.75 3.05
CA LEU A 33 -3.52 15.76 3.74
C LEU A 33 -3.18 17.21 3.32
N SER A 34 -1.97 17.46 2.81
CA SER A 34 -1.52 18.81 2.43
C SER A 34 -1.93 19.24 1.01
N GLU A 35 -2.28 18.29 0.14
CA GLU A 35 -2.58 18.54 -1.28
C GLU A 35 -3.89 17.86 -1.67
N LYS A 36 -4.46 18.28 -2.82
CA LYS A 36 -5.62 17.62 -3.41
C LYS A 36 -5.16 16.74 -4.58
N PHE A 37 -5.60 15.49 -4.58
CA PHE A 37 -5.33 14.52 -5.64
C PHE A 37 -6.64 14.09 -6.29
N ASP A 38 -6.66 14.04 -7.62
CA ASP A 38 -7.83 13.56 -8.37
C ASP A 38 -7.95 12.03 -8.31
N CYS A 39 -6.83 11.32 -8.14
CA CYS A 39 -6.78 9.87 -8.02
C CYS A 39 -5.56 9.40 -7.21
N VAL A 40 -5.66 8.19 -6.66
CA VAL A 40 -4.54 7.49 -6.01
C VAL A 40 -4.37 6.15 -6.70
N ALA A 41 -3.14 5.86 -7.14
CA ALA A 41 -2.76 4.55 -7.66
C ALA A 41 -2.01 3.79 -6.56
N VAL A 42 -2.49 2.61 -6.21
CA VAL A 42 -1.82 1.70 -5.29
C VAL A 42 -1.47 0.40 -6.01
N PRO A 43 -0.30 -0.19 -5.77
CA PRO A 43 -0.01 -1.52 -6.28
C PRO A 43 -0.98 -2.52 -5.64
N LEU A 44 -1.72 -3.24 -6.47
CA LEU A 44 -2.60 -4.32 -6.01
C LEU A 44 -1.90 -5.67 -6.16
N PRO A 45 -2.20 -6.66 -5.30
CA PRO A 45 -1.73 -8.02 -5.50
C PRO A 45 -2.14 -8.57 -6.87
N PRO A 46 -1.34 -9.44 -7.51
CA PRO A 46 -1.66 -10.02 -8.82
C PRO A 46 -3.03 -10.70 -8.90
N SER A 47 -3.54 -11.22 -7.77
CA SER A 47 -4.88 -11.82 -7.67
C SER A 47 -6.02 -10.88 -8.07
N PHE A 48 -5.82 -9.56 -7.99
CA PHE A 48 -6.83 -8.57 -8.36
C PHE A 48 -6.79 -8.17 -9.84
N GLN A 49 -5.72 -8.49 -10.58
CA GLN A 49 -5.48 -7.95 -11.91
C GLN A 49 -6.64 -8.21 -12.88
N ALA A 50 -7.00 -9.48 -13.11
CA ALA A 50 -8.02 -9.84 -14.09
C ALA A 50 -9.39 -9.23 -13.76
N SER A 51 -9.76 -9.18 -12.49
CA SER A 51 -11.02 -8.60 -12.03
C SER A 51 -11.06 -7.07 -12.21
N VAL A 52 -9.94 -6.39 -11.93
CA VAL A 52 -9.81 -4.93 -12.11
C VAL A 52 -9.79 -4.57 -13.59
N GLU A 53 -9.04 -5.30 -14.42
CA GLU A 53 -9.01 -5.09 -15.88
C GLU A 53 -10.40 -5.25 -16.49
N ARG A 54 -11.12 -6.30 -16.10
CA ARG A 54 -12.52 -6.50 -16.51
C ARG A 54 -13.42 -5.35 -16.05
N ALA A 55 -13.23 -4.83 -14.83
CA ALA A 55 -14.03 -3.73 -14.30
C ALA A 55 -13.84 -2.41 -15.10
N ILE A 56 -12.64 -2.17 -15.63
CA ILE A 56 -12.35 -0.99 -16.48
C ILE A 56 -13.21 -0.99 -17.75
N GLU A 57 -13.52 -2.17 -18.31
CA GLU A 57 -14.38 -2.29 -19.50
C GLU A 57 -15.83 -1.79 -19.26
N PHE A 58 -16.27 -1.71 -18.00
CA PHE A 58 -17.61 -1.27 -17.63
C PHE A 58 -17.72 0.23 -17.32
N LEU A 59 -16.63 1.00 -17.46
CA LEU A 59 -16.67 2.45 -17.26
C LEU A 59 -17.68 3.12 -18.23
N PRO A 60 -18.44 4.14 -17.77
CA PRO A 60 -18.29 4.85 -16.49
C PRO A 60 -19.09 4.26 -15.32
N GLY A 61 -19.62 3.04 -15.46
CA GLY A 61 -20.35 2.37 -14.38
C GLY A 61 -19.48 2.13 -13.14
N ILE A 62 -20.08 2.24 -11.95
CA ILE A 62 -19.39 1.93 -10.69
C ILE A 62 -19.25 0.41 -10.58
N THR A 63 -18.02 -0.05 -10.38
CA THR A 63 -17.66 -1.47 -10.22
C THR A 63 -16.88 -1.69 -8.93
N ALA A 64 -17.05 -2.84 -8.29
CA ALA A 64 -16.30 -3.23 -7.10
C ALA A 64 -15.75 -4.65 -7.23
N VAL A 65 -14.48 -4.84 -6.84
CA VAL A 65 -13.82 -6.15 -6.75
C VAL A 65 -13.63 -6.47 -5.28
N LEU A 66 -14.11 -7.63 -4.83
CA LEU A 66 -14.10 -8.04 -3.43
C LEU A 66 -13.29 -9.33 -3.27
N GLN A 67 -12.42 -9.38 -2.26
CA GLN A 67 -11.76 -10.61 -1.82
C GLN A 67 -12.38 -11.03 -0.48
N PRO A 68 -12.93 -12.25 -0.37
CA PRO A 68 -13.40 -12.78 0.91
C PRO A 68 -12.24 -12.88 1.91
N GLU A 69 -12.54 -12.61 3.18
CA GLU A 69 -11.57 -12.83 4.25
C GLU A 69 -11.16 -14.32 4.31
N PRO A 70 -9.85 -14.62 4.43
CA PRO A 70 -9.40 -15.99 4.67
C PRO A 70 -10.06 -16.52 5.94
N ARG A 71 -10.70 -17.69 5.86
CA ARG A 71 -11.42 -18.28 7.01
C ARG A 71 -10.49 -18.79 8.10
N ASP A 72 -9.23 -19.02 7.76
CA ASP A 72 -8.20 -19.48 8.69
C ASP A 72 -7.09 -18.42 8.78
N PHE A 73 -6.97 -17.79 9.94
CA PHE A 73 -5.76 -17.06 10.31
C PHE A 73 -4.68 -18.10 10.61
N GLN A 74 -3.84 -18.44 9.63
CA GLN A 74 -2.62 -19.20 9.93
C GLN A 74 -1.66 -18.27 10.68
N THR A 75 -1.60 -18.42 12.01
CA THR A 75 -0.70 -17.70 12.94
C THR A 75 0.79 -18.02 12.73
N GLY A 76 1.19 -18.54 11.56
CA GLY A 76 2.50 -19.16 11.34
C GLY A 76 3.54 -18.28 10.64
N ASP A 77 3.15 -17.24 9.92
CA ASP A 77 4.07 -16.56 8.99
C ASP A 77 4.80 -15.33 9.57
N TRP A 78 4.52 -14.96 10.83
CA TRP A 78 5.32 -13.95 11.51
C TRP A 78 5.49 -14.29 12.99
N ALA A 79 6.64 -14.89 13.31
CA ALA A 79 7.20 -14.81 14.65
C ALA A 79 8.18 -13.61 14.64
N PRO A 80 8.00 -12.57 15.46
CA PRO A 80 9.11 -11.68 15.75
C PRO A 80 10.21 -12.54 16.36
N ASP A 81 11.45 -12.31 15.94
CA ASP A 81 12.63 -12.91 16.55
C ASP A 81 12.47 -12.77 18.08
N LEU A 82 12.24 -13.90 18.76
CA LEU A 82 12.37 -13.94 20.20
C LEU A 82 13.82 -13.57 20.45
N GLU A 83 14.02 -12.38 20.99
CA GLU A 83 15.31 -11.89 21.46
C GLU A 83 15.92 -13.02 22.31
N ASP A 84 17.05 -13.57 21.86
CA ASP A 84 17.94 -14.37 22.71
C ASP A 84 18.50 -13.41 23.77
N ASP A 85 17.68 -13.03 24.75
CA ASP A 85 18.11 -12.54 26.05
C ASP A 85 18.62 -13.76 26.84
N GLU A 86 19.75 -14.32 26.39
CA GLU A 86 20.61 -15.11 27.27
C GLU A 86 21.31 -14.12 28.23
N ASP A 87 20.61 -13.78 29.31
CA ASP A 87 21.22 -13.34 30.57
C ASP A 87 22.16 -14.48 31.03
N ASP A 88 23.45 -14.38 30.71
CA ASP A 88 24.50 -15.23 31.30
C ASP A 88 25.28 -14.40 32.34
N ASP A 89 25.29 -14.92 33.57
CA ASP A 89 25.81 -14.39 34.84
C ASP A 89 27.27 -13.89 34.85
#